data_AF-G8ZLN6-F1
#
_entry.id   AF-G8ZLN6-F1
#
_cell.length_a   1.000
_cell.length_b   1.000
_cell.length_c   1.000
_cell.angle_alpha   90.00
_cell.angle_beta   90.00
_cell.angle_gamma   90.00
#
_symmetry.space_group_name_H-M   'P 1'
#
loop_
_entity.id
_entity.type
_entity.pdbx_description
1 polymer ?
#
loop_
_entity_poly.entity_id
_entity_poly.type
_entity_poly.pdbx_seq_one_letter_code
_entity_poly.pdbx_strand_id
1 'polypeptide(L)'
;MLLQLGLNGCYRGVVRPSVIARASRTLGKRFNSQAVKTTFEKEHEILVAQRGNRPVSPHLTIYQPQLTWYLSSLHRITGVILGSGFFAVTIAFGISTLFGLGLNTENLKNYYKEKVPAWADWTAKGTAAYFFAFHFGNGIRHLIWDTGKELTIKGVNRTGIVVLALTAIGGTALLFK
;
A
#
# COMPACT_ATOMS: atom_id res chain seq x y z
N MET A 1 -46.94 -43.84 -25.89
CA MET A 1 -48.41 -43.70 -25.89
C MET A 1 -48.74 -42.29 -25.39
N LEU A 2 -49.14 -41.41 -26.33
CA LEU A 2 -49.98 -40.21 -26.16
C LEU A 2 -49.50 -39.08 -25.22
N LEU A 3 -49.72 -37.79 -25.45
CA LEU A 3 -49.93 -36.94 -26.63
C LEU A 3 -49.81 -35.48 -26.09
N GLN A 4 -49.67 -34.52 -27.00
CA GLN A 4 -49.55 -33.06 -26.83
C GLN A 4 -50.39 -32.36 -25.74
N LEU A 5 -49.93 -31.15 -25.36
CA LEU A 5 -50.55 -29.81 -25.57
C LEU A 5 -49.85 -28.83 -24.60
N GLY A 6 -49.10 -27.81 -24.99
CA GLY A 6 -49.42 -26.73 -25.92
C GLY A 6 -49.80 -25.50 -25.11
N LEU A 7 -49.01 -24.42 -25.16
CA LEU A 7 -49.46 -23.02 -25.32
C LEU A 7 -48.27 -22.05 -25.31
N ASN A 8 -48.04 -21.49 -26.49
CA ASN A 8 -47.05 -20.47 -26.81
C ASN A 8 -47.44 -19.12 -26.18
N GLY A 9 -46.59 -18.59 -25.29
CA GLY A 9 -46.67 -17.21 -24.82
C GLY A 9 -45.97 -16.26 -25.81
N CYS A 10 -46.70 -15.82 -26.83
CA CYS A 10 -46.27 -14.82 -27.79
C CYS A 10 -46.29 -13.41 -27.15
N TYR A 11 -45.18 -12.96 -26.57
CA TYR A 11 -45.01 -11.54 -26.22
C TYR A 11 -44.62 -10.74 -27.47
N ARG A 12 -45.64 -10.35 -28.26
CA ARG A 12 -45.51 -9.30 -29.28
C ARG A 12 -45.47 -7.93 -28.57
N GLY A 13 -44.29 -7.51 -28.16
CA GLY A 13 -44.00 -6.13 -27.82
C GLY A 13 -43.99 -5.26 -29.09
N VAL A 14 -44.97 -4.37 -29.18
CA VAL A 14 -45.18 -3.40 -30.27
C VAL A 14 -43.94 -2.51 -30.45
N VAL A 15 -43.34 -2.57 -31.64
CA VAL A 15 -42.32 -1.62 -32.08
C VAL A 15 -43.01 -0.27 -32.32
N ARG A 16 -42.75 0.72 -31.46
CA ARG A 16 -43.11 2.12 -31.73
C ARG A 16 -41.96 2.80 -32.49
N PRO A 17 -42.15 3.29 -33.72
CA PRO A 17 -41.18 4.16 -34.35
C PRO A 17 -41.39 5.61 -33.88
N SER A 18 -40.42 6.46 -34.16
CA SER A 18 -40.40 7.92 -33.96
C SER A 18 -40.01 8.43 -32.57
N VAL A 19 -38.71 8.33 -32.28
CA VAL A 19 -38.03 9.49 -31.69
C VAL A 19 -37.06 9.98 -32.75
N ILE A 20 -37.35 11.19 -33.25
CA ILE A 20 -36.53 11.97 -34.14
C ILE A 20 -35.10 11.95 -33.58
N ALA A 21 -34.20 11.24 -34.27
CA ALA A 21 -32.78 11.36 -34.02
C ALA A 21 -32.38 12.78 -34.38
N ARG A 22 -32.43 13.68 -33.39
CA ARG A 22 -31.88 15.03 -33.52
C ARG A 22 -30.38 14.80 -33.65
N ALA A 23 -29.90 14.77 -34.89
CA ALA A 23 -28.48 14.76 -35.19
C ALA A 23 -27.87 15.96 -34.47
N SER A 24 -27.31 15.71 -33.30
CA SER A 24 -26.55 16.69 -32.56
C SER A 24 -25.34 16.95 -33.45
N ARG A 25 -25.39 18.03 -34.24
CA ARG A 25 -24.23 18.53 -34.96
C ARG A 25 -23.22 18.91 -33.89
N THR A 26 -22.38 17.96 -33.50
CA THR A 26 -21.16 18.24 -32.79
C THR A 26 -20.38 19.14 -33.73
N LEU A 27 -20.42 20.44 -33.46
CA LEU A 27 -19.60 21.43 -34.11
C LEU A 27 -18.17 21.12 -33.67
N GLY A 28 -17.54 20.17 -34.35
CA GLY A 28 -16.17 19.79 -34.09
C GLY A 28 -15.31 21.03 -34.29
N LYS A 29 -14.72 21.55 -33.21
CA LYS A 29 -13.68 22.57 -33.31
C LYS A 29 -12.59 21.98 -34.21
N ARG A 30 -12.52 22.44 -35.45
CA ARG A 30 -11.39 22.14 -36.33
C ARG A 30 -10.19 22.86 -35.75
N PHE A 31 -9.33 22.12 -35.05
CA PHE A 31 -8.04 22.62 -34.63
C PHE A 31 -7.22 22.90 -35.88
N ASN A 32 -7.02 24.17 -36.19
CA ASN A 32 -6.19 24.61 -37.31
C ASN A 32 -4.74 24.57 -36.83
N SER A 33 -4.13 23.39 -36.83
CA SER A 33 -2.73 23.21 -36.45
C SER A 33 -1.84 23.62 -37.62
N GLN A 34 -1.35 24.87 -37.59
CA GLN A 34 -0.30 25.27 -38.52
C GLN A 34 1.04 24.74 -38.03
N ALA A 35 1.75 24.01 -38.89
CA ALA A 35 3.12 23.59 -38.63
C ALA A 35 4.04 24.81 -38.73
N VAL A 36 4.35 25.40 -37.58
CA VAL A 36 5.38 26.45 -37.49
C VAL A 36 6.73 25.76 -37.51
N LYS A 37 7.62 26.14 -38.43
CA LYS A 37 9.02 25.68 -38.39
C LYS A 37 9.70 26.33 -37.19
N THR A 38 10.14 25.51 -36.25
CA THR A 38 10.80 25.93 -35.01
C THR A 38 12.25 25.45 -34.99
N THR A 39 13.07 26.08 -34.15
CA THR A 39 14.40 25.56 -33.80
C THR A 39 14.26 24.45 -32.77
N PHE A 40 15.23 23.53 -32.73
CA PHE A 40 15.24 22.38 -31.83
C PHE A 40 15.07 22.78 -30.36
N GLU A 41 15.73 23.85 -29.93
CA GLU A 41 15.69 24.38 -28.57
C GLU A 41 14.28 24.82 -28.18
N LYS A 42 13.59 25.51 -29.10
CA LYS A 42 12.24 26.02 -28.89
C LYS A 42 11.21 24.89 -28.84
N GLU A 43 11.39 23.84 -29.64
CA GLU A 43 10.58 22.63 -29.57
C GLU A 43 10.75 21.94 -28.22
N HIS A 44 11.99 21.82 -27.74
CA HIS A 44 12.28 21.19 -26.46
C HIS A 44 11.63 21.95 -25.29
N GLU A 45 11.71 23.29 -25.28
CA GLU A 45 11.04 24.14 -24.29
C GLU A 45 9.52 23.92 -24.27
N ILE A 46 8.88 23.90 -25.45
CA ILE A 46 7.44 23.65 -25.58
C ILE A 46 7.07 22.26 -25.04
N LEU A 47 7.87 21.23 -25.36
CA LEU A 47 7.62 19.87 -24.88
C LEU A 47 7.79 19.75 -23.36
N VAL A 48 8.75 20.46 -22.76
CA VAL A 48 8.88 20.53 -21.29
C VAL A 48 7.68 21.23 -20.67
N ALA A 49 7.26 22.38 -21.19
CA ALA A 49 6.09 23.11 -20.72
C ALA A 49 4.81 22.25 -20.83
N GLN A 50 4.65 21.52 -21.93
CA GLN A 50 3.53 20.60 -22.12
C GLN A 50 3.57 19.41 -21.16
N ARG A 51 4.75 18.88 -20.81
CA ARG A 51 4.89 17.79 -19.84
C ARG A 51 4.46 18.22 -18.43
N GLY A 52 4.71 19.46 -18.03
CA GLY A 52 4.26 20.01 -16.74
C GLY A 52 2.74 20.13 -16.62
N ASN A 53 2.02 20.29 -17.74
CA ASN A 53 0.56 20.41 -17.77
C ASN A 53 -0.17 19.06 -17.81
N ARG A 54 0.54 17.92 -17.92
CA ARG A 54 -0.09 16.60 -17.97
C ARG A 54 -0.47 16.15 -16.56
N PRO A 55 -1.75 15.86 -16.29
CA PRO A 55 -2.15 15.36 -14.98
C PRO A 55 -1.58 13.96 -14.76
N VAL A 56 -1.19 13.67 -13.52
CA VAL A 56 -0.85 12.31 -13.09
C VAL A 56 -2.14 11.53 -12.89
N SER A 57 -2.23 10.34 -13.47
CA SER A 57 -3.41 9.49 -13.27
C SER A 57 -3.54 9.08 -11.80
N PRO A 58 -4.77 8.97 -11.27
CA PRO A 58 -4.98 8.43 -9.94
C PRO A 58 -4.47 6.97 -9.90
N HIS A 59 -3.82 6.60 -8.80
CA HIS A 59 -3.15 5.31 -8.66
C HIS A 59 -3.53 4.68 -7.32
N LEU A 60 -2.93 5.10 -6.20
CA LEU A 60 -3.23 4.53 -4.88
C LEU A 60 -4.67 4.78 -4.42
N THR A 61 -5.30 5.86 -4.87
CA THR A 61 -6.66 6.25 -4.47
C THR A 61 -7.75 5.42 -5.14
N ILE A 62 -7.46 4.76 -6.27
CA ILE A 62 -8.45 3.99 -7.04
C ILE A 62 -8.10 2.51 -7.17
N TYR A 63 -6.89 2.11 -6.77
CA TYR A 63 -6.44 0.73 -6.91
C TYR A 63 -7.13 -0.19 -5.91
N GLN A 64 -7.51 -1.38 -6.34
CA GLN A 64 -8.16 -2.35 -5.47
C GLN A 64 -7.23 -2.77 -4.31
N PRO A 65 -7.70 -2.73 -3.06
CA PRO A 65 -7.02 -3.33 -1.92
C PRO A 65 -6.61 -4.78 -2.18
N GLN A 66 -5.31 -5.08 -2.10
CA GLN A 66 -4.76 -6.44 -2.26
C GLN A 66 -3.74 -6.73 -1.16
N LEU A 67 -3.77 -7.96 -0.64
CA LEU A 67 -2.88 -8.40 0.44
C LEU A 67 -1.39 -8.18 0.12
N THR A 68 -1.02 -8.29 -1.16
CA THR A 68 0.35 -8.15 -1.67
C THR A 68 0.98 -6.79 -1.37
N TRP A 69 0.34 -5.71 -1.82
CA TRP A 69 0.90 -4.36 -1.67
C TRP A 69 0.74 -3.84 -0.24
N TYR A 70 -0.31 -4.23 0.49
CA TYR A 70 -0.40 -3.90 1.92
C TYR A 70 0.74 -4.50 2.74
N LEU A 71 1.00 -5.81 2.59
CA LEU A 71 2.10 -6.45 3.31
C LEU A 71 3.46 -5.85 2.94
N SER A 72 3.66 -5.50 1.66
CA SER A 72 4.87 -4.80 1.20
C SER A 72 5.04 -3.43 1.86
N SER A 73 3.98 -2.60 1.87
CA SER A 73 4.00 -1.29 2.53
C SER A 73 4.24 -1.41 4.04
N LEU A 74 3.56 -2.35 4.71
CA LEU A 74 3.76 -2.61 6.13
C LEU A 74 5.18 -3.08 6.43
N HIS A 75 5.82 -3.86 5.55
CA HIS A 75 7.20 -4.30 5.74
C HIS A 75 8.17 -3.13 5.73
N ARG A 76 7.95 -2.15 4.83
CA ARG A 76 8.72 -0.91 4.80
C ARG A 76 8.50 -0.08 6.05
N ILE A 77 7.25 0.14 6.45
CA ILE A 77 6.90 0.96 7.61
C ILE A 77 7.48 0.36 8.90
N THR A 78 7.26 -0.94 9.12
CA THR A 78 7.83 -1.65 10.29
C THR A 78 9.35 -1.62 10.29
N GLY A 79 9.99 -1.76 9.13
CA GLY A 79 11.45 -1.66 9.00
C GLY A 79 12.00 -0.29 9.38
N VAL A 80 11.35 0.78 8.90
CA VAL A 80 11.72 2.16 9.26
C VAL A 80 11.53 2.41 10.75
N ILE A 81 10.42 1.96 11.34
CA ILE A 81 10.13 2.18 12.76
C ILE A 81 11.11 1.41 13.66
N LEU A 82 11.36 0.13 13.37
CA LEU A 82 12.33 -0.67 14.14
C LEU A 82 13.76 -0.15 13.97
N GLY A 83 14.16 0.16 12.73
CA GLY A 83 15.48 0.70 12.43
C GLY A 83 15.71 2.06 13.09
N SER A 84 14.78 3.00 12.94
CA SER A 84 14.87 4.32 13.57
C SER A 84 14.87 4.22 15.10
N GLY A 85 14.06 3.34 15.70
CA GLY A 85 14.08 3.08 17.14
C GLY A 85 15.44 2.56 17.62
N PHE A 86 16.00 1.58 16.92
CA PHE A 86 17.33 1.04 17.22
C PHE A 86 18.43 2.11 17.12
N PHE A 87 18.46 2.88 16.03
CA PHE A 87 19.44 3.94 15.83
C PHE A 87 19.28 5.07 16.86
N ALA A 88 18.06 5.50 17.14
CA ALA A 88 17.79 6.55 18.12
C ALA A 88 18.30 6.17 19.52
N VAL A 89 18.03 4.93 19.97
CA VAL A 89 18.53 4.44 21.26
C VAL A 89 20.05 4.36 21.26
N THR A 90 20.64 3.74 20.23
CA THR A 90 22.11 3.55 20.17
C THR A 90 22.86 4.88 20.11
N ILE A 91 22.37 5.83 19.32
CA ILE A 91 22.95 7.18 19.22
C ILE A 91 22.78 7.94 20.53
N ALA A 92 21.61 7.88 21.18
CA ALA A 92 21.38 8.57 22.44
C ALA A 92 22.30 8.06 23.56
N PHE A 93 22.47 6.75 23.68
CA PHE A 93 23.42 6.15 24.63
C PHE A 93 24.88 6.48 24.28
N GLY A 94 25.23 6.48 22.99
CA GLY A 94 26.56 6.87 22.52
C GLY A 94 26.92 8.31 22.87
N ILE A 95 26.03 9.27 22.53
CA ILE A 95 26.20 10.69 22.84
C ILE A 95 26.25 10.90 24.36
N SER A 96 25.36 10.27 25.12
CA SER A 96 25.37 10.37 26.58
C SER A 96 26.70 9.94 27.19
N THR A 97 27.28 8.85 26.69
CA THR A 97 28.56 8.34 27.17
C THR A 97 29.71 9.30 26.82
N LEU A 98 29.71 9.86 25.60
CA LEU A 98 30.75 10.78 25.14
C LEU A 98 30.74 12.14 25.86
N PHE A 99 29.55 12.67 26.15
CA PHE A 99 29.38 14.00 26.75
C PHE A 99 29.01 13.97 28.23
N GLY A 100 28.98 12.79 28.85
CA GLY A 100 28.67 12.63 30.27
C GLY A 100 27.25 13.06 30.65
N LEU A 101 26.26 12.90 29.77
CA LEU A 101 24.89 13.40 29.97
C LEU A 101 24.06 12.59 30.99
N GLY A 102 24.66 11.60 31.65
CA GLY A 102 24.03 10.84 32.73
C GLY A 102 22.90 9.89 32.30
N LEU A 103 22.65 9.73 31.00
CA LEU A 103 21.73 8.70 30.49
C LEU A 103 22.46 7.36 30.52
N ASN A 104 22.10 6.56 31.52
CA ASN A 104 22.55 5.18 31.75
C ASN A 104 21.32 4.27 31.89
N THR A 105 21.55 2.95 31.93
CA THR A 105 20.46 1.96 32.00
C THR A 105 19.65 2.04 33.29
N GLU A 106 20.30 2.40 34.40
CA GLU A 106 19.66 2.50 35.73
C GLU A 106 18.71 3.71 35.82
N ASN A 107 19.18 4.90 35.42
CA ASN A 107 18.39 6.12 35.39
C ASN A 107 17.21 5.98 34.44
N LEU A 108 17.41 5.36 33.27
CA LEU A 108 16.34 5.10 32.31
C LEU A 108 15.28 4.15 32.89
N LYS A 109 15.71 3.09 33.59
CA LYS A 109 14.80 2.13 34.24
C LYS A 109 13.99 2.79 35.35
N ASN A 110 14.63 3.64 36.17
CA ASN A 110 13.96 4.37 37.25
C ASN A 110 12.94 5.36 36.67
N TYR A 111 13.36 6.17 35.68
CA TYR A 111 12.46 7.07 34.95
C TYR A 111 11.27 6.33 34.36
N TYR A 112 11.52 5.20 33.70
CA TYR A 112 10.48 4.40 33.07
C TYR A 112 9.45 3.90 34.10
N LYS A 113 9.90 3.37 35.25
CA LYS A 113 9.00 2.89 36.31
C LYS A 113 8.17 4.02 36.94
N GLU A 114 8.73 5.20 37.10
CA GLU A 114 8.08 6.31 37.79
C GLU A 114 7.15 7.12 36.89
N LYS A 115 7.50 7.26 35.60
CA LYS A 115 6.87 8.24 34.70
C LYS A 115 6.05 7.63 33.59
N VAL A 116 6.23 6.35 33.25
CA VAL A 116 5.50 5.72 32.14
C VAL A 116 4.21 5.08 32.66
N PRO A 117 3.03 5.55 32.22
CA PRO A 117 1.77 4.94 32.61
C PRO A 117 1.59 3.58 31.94
N ALA A 118 0.80 2.69 32.56
CA ALA A 118 0.60 1.31 32.10
C ALA A 118 0.16 1.22 30.63
N TRP A 119 -0.74 2.09 30.16
CA TRP A 119 -1.19 2.06 28.76
C TRP A 119 -0.06 2.36 27.77
N ALA A 120 0.89 3.24 28.13
CA ALA A 120 2.04 3.58 27.29
C ALA A 120 3.06 2.44 27.28
N ASP A 121 3.24 1.75 28.41
CA ASP A 121 4.02 0.51 28.47
C ASP A 121 3.45 -0.54 27.50
N TRP A 122 2.18 -0.90 27.65
CA TRP A 122 1.52 -1.90 26.79
C TRP A 122 1.60 -1.52 25.31
N THR A 123 1.43 -0.23 24.98
CA THR A 123 1.52 0.25 23.60
C THR A 123 2.94 0.14 23.05
N ALA A 124 3.96 0.52 23.84
CA ALA A 124 5.36 0.44 23.42
C ALA A 124 5.81 -1.02 23.24
N LYS A 125 5.51 -1.89 24.22
CA LYS A 125 5.80 -3.33 24.14
C LYS A 125 5.05 -3.99 22.99
N GLY A 126 3.76 -3.70 22.85
CA GLY A 126 2.93 -4.22 21.76
C GLY A 126 3.46 -3.80 20.39
N THR A 127 3.78 -2.52 20.21
CA THR A 127 4.34 -2.01 18.96
C THR A 127 5.66 -2.70 18.63
N ALA A 128 6.60 -2.78 19.57
CA ALA A 128 7.88 -3.44 19.37
C ALA A 128 7.70 -4.94 19.05
N ALA A 129 6.87 -5.65 19.81
CA ALA A 129 6.62 -7.08 19.65
C ALA A 129 5.98 -7.42 18.30
N TYR A 130 4.86 -6.77 17.96
CA TYR A 130 4.13 -7.07 16.72
C TYR A 130 4.88 -6.58 15.48
N PHE A 131 5.52 -5.41 15.53
CA PHE A 131 6.29 -4.94 14.37
C PHE A 131 7.50 -5.82 14.13
N PHE A 132 8.21 -6.25 15.19
CA PHE A 132 9.32 -7.17 15.05
C PHE A 132 8.87 -8.53 14.49
N ALA A 133 7.84 -9.15 15.07
CA ALA A 133 7.32 -10.44 14.61
C ALA A 133 6.87 -10.39 13.14
N PHE A 134 6.17 -9.31 12.77
CA PHE A 134 5.76 -9.07 11.39
C PHE A 134 6.95 -8.87 10.45
N HIS A 135 7.87 -7.96 10.79
CA HIS A 135 8.98 -7.60 9.92
C HIS A 135 9.91 -8.80 9.72
N PHE A 136 10.17 -9.56 10.77
CA PHE A 136 10.97 -10.79 10.73
C PHE A 136 10.31 -11.86 9.86
N GLY A 137 9.03 -12.18 10.12
CA GLY A 137 8.30 -13.19 9.35
C GLY A 137 8.15 -12.82 7.88
N ASN A 138 7.82 -11.55 7.59
CA ASN A 138 7.72 -11.07 6.21
C ASN A 138 9.10 -10.96 5.53
N GLY A 139 10.17 -10.67 6.29
CA GLY A 139 11.55 -10.72 5.80
C GLY A 139 11.95 -12.11 5.34
N ILE A 140 11.64 -13.16 6.12
CA ILE A 140 11.85 -14.55 5.70
C ILE A 140 11.08 -14.85 4.40
N ARG A 141 9.83 -14.40 4.30
CA ARG A 141 9.02 -14.54 3.07
C ARG A 141 9.69 -13.86 1.86
N HIS A 142 10.27 -12.67 2.03
CA HIS A 142 11.03 -12.01 0.97
C HIS A 142 12.28 -12.80 0.58
N LEU A 143 13.05 -13.31 1.55
CA LEU A 143 14.20 -14.16 1.25
C LEU A 143 13.81 -15.45 0.51
N ILE A 144 12.66 -16.04 0.81
CA ILE A 144 12.11 -17.18 0.06
C ILE A 144 11.81 -16.76 -1.39
N TRP A 145 11.21 -15.59 -1.60
CA TRP A 145 10.93 -15.06 -2.94
C TRP A 145 12.21 -14.77 -3.74
N ASP A 146 13.27 -14.30 -3.08
CA ASP A 146 14.57 -14.06 -3.71
C ASP A 146 15.21 -15.35 -4.23
N THR A 147 14.85 -16.51 -3.66
CA THR A 147 15.24 -17.83 -4.21
C THR A 147 14.36 -18.32 -5.37
N GLY A 148 13.42 -17.51 -5.84
CA GLY A 148 12.49 -17.86 -6.93
C GLY A 148 11.31 -18.74 -6.51
N LYS A 149 11.04 -18.91 -5.21
CA LYS A 149 9.97 -19.77 -4.67
C LYS A 149 8.72 -18.98 -4.33
N GLU A 150 7.56 -19.65 -4.31
CA GLU A 150 6.25 -19.08 -3.91
C GLU A 150 5.77 -17.85 -4.71
N LEU A 151 6.25 -17.65 -5.94
CA LEU A 151 5.91 -16.49 -6.79
C LEU A 151 4.58 -16.61 -7.56
N THR A 152 3.84 -17.71 -7.39
CA THR A 152 2.49 -17.84 -7.96
C THR A 152 1.48 -17.03 -7.14
N ILE A 153 0.38 -16.59 -7.75
CA ILE A 153 -0.68 -15.84 -7.04
C ILE A 153 -1.17 -16.60 -5.80
N LYS A 154 -1.33 -17.92 -5.90
CA LYS A 154 -1.72 -18.79 -4.78
C LYS A 154 -0.63 -18.83 -3.70
N GLY A 155 0.64 -19.00 -4.09
CA GLY A 155 1.78 -19.03 -3.17
C GLY A 155 1.99 -17.71 -2.44
N VAL A 156 1.92 -16.59 -3.15
CA VAL A 156 2.03 -15.25 -2.58
C VAL A 156 0.93 -14.99 -1.56
N ASN A 157 -0.32 -15.38 -1.84
CA ASN A 157 -1.43 -15.22 -0.89
C ASN A 157 -1.28 -16.15 0.33
N ARG A 158 -0.92 -17.42 0.11
CA ARG A 158 -0.68 -18.39 1.19
C ARG A 158 0.40 -17.91 2.15
N THR A 159 1.56 -17.54 1.61
CA THR A 159 2.68 -17.01 2.41
C THR A 159 2.30 -15.71 3.13
N GLY A 160 1.46 -14.87 2.54
CA GLY A 160 0.94 -13.67 3.19
C GLY A 160 0.08 -14.00 4.43
N ILE A 161 -0.83 -14.96 4.33
CA ILE A 161 -1.65 -15.42 5.47
C ILE A 161 -0.77 -16.06 6.55
N VAL A 162 0.22 -16.86 6.16
CA VAL A 162 1.18 -17.47 7.11
C VAL A 162 1.94 -16.40 7.90
N VAL A 163 2.41 -15.34 7.24
CA VAL A 163 3.08 -14.21 7.94
C VAL A 163 2.14 -13.54 8.94
N LEU A 164 0.87 -13.33 8.58
CA LEU A 164 -0.11 -12.74 9.51
C LEU A 164 -0.35 -13.65 10.72
N ALA A 165 -0.46 -14.97 10.53
CA ALA A 165 -0.60 -15.93 11.62
C ALA A 165 0.64 -15.95 12.52
N LEU A 166 1.84 -15.97 11.93
CA LEU A 166 3.11 -15.88 12.68
C LEU A 166 3.23 -14.57 13.45
N THR A 167 2.76 -13.47 12.88
CA THR A 167 2.72 -12.16 13.54
C THR A 167 1.79 -12.19 14.74
N ALA A 168 0.59 -12.76 14.60
CA ALA A 168 -0.37 -12.86 15.70
C ALA A 168 0.19 -13.71 16.84
N ILE A 169 0.74 -14.89 16.55
CA ILE A 169 1.27 -15.80 17.58
C ILE A 169 2.55 -15.23 18.20
N GLY A 170 3.53 -14.86 17.36
CA GLY A 170 4.83 -14.37 17.80
C GLY A 170 4.73 -13.02 18.50
N GLY A 171 3.93 -12.10 17.99
CA GLY A 171 3.67 -10.80 18.63
C GLY A 171 3.03 -10.97 20.00
N THR A 172 2.03 -11.84 20.13
CA THR A 172 1.39 -12.14 21.43
C THR A 172 2.39 -12.79 22.40
N ALA A 173 3.17 -13.77 21.94
CA ALA A 173 4.17 -14.43 22.78
C ALA A 173 5.26 -13.47 23.27
N LEU A 174 5.70 -12.53 22.43
CA LEU A 174 6.67 -11.50 22.80
C LEU A 174 6.07 -10.42 23.72
N LEU A 175 4.77 -10.14 23.59
CA LEU A 175 4.10 -9.14 24.42
C LEU A 175 4.00 -9.56 25.89
N PHE A 176 3.80 -10.84 26.16
CA PHE A 176 3.63 -11.38 27.52
C PHE A 176 4.91 -11.93 28.15
N LYS A 177 6.05 -11.81 27.48
CA LYS A 177 7.35 -12.26 27.96
C LYS A 177 8.10 -11.12 28.63
#